data_AF-A0A7Y0GZD5-F1
#
_entry.id   AF-A0A7Y0GZD5-F1
#
_cell.length_a   1.000
_cell.length_b   1.000
_cell.length_c   1.000
_cell.angle_alpha   90.00
_cell.angle_beta   90.00
_cell.angle_gamma   90.00
#
_symmetry.space_group_name_H-M   'P 1'
#
loop_
_entity.id
_entity.type
_entity.pdbx_description
1 polymer ?
#
loop_
_entity_poly.entity_id
_entity_poly.type
_entity_poly.pdbx_seq_one_letter_code
_entity_poly.pdbx_strand_id
1 'polypeptide(L)'
;MLEKDLFEKLNVDHVRQLMAYLPLLEQARPELAKLMAAKPEKTAKFFESGLAWGGLYDLTIVEHLTVFSDIAGLNDFLVHAAASPDPHGEMMKLDDHPDFQEWNGGTDGQYEIQHLLGVLYSLIGTLDSLMLYGFYLNELLAKARDNSDDEALFNAIRVDPLAITSDTAAHRIARASVQADALFFSQLQNAIKGKSGKQARYLKKFKLFMQLLLEQGLLGRPNFELRALALELGTYAEDANAEKNLNELIRKFRKKKTTQ
;
A
#
# COMPACT_ATOMS: atom_id res chain seq x y z
N MET A 1 8.92 27.43 -14.09
CA MET A 1 9.22 28.20 -12.85
C MET A 1 8.66 27.55 -11.57
N LEU A 2 7.95 26.41 -11.66
CA LEU A 2 7.50 25.60 -10.50
C LEU A 2 8.56 24.57 -10.03
N GLU A 3 9.62 24.34 -10.80
CA GLU A 3 10.54 23.20 -10.61
C GLU A 3 11.53 23.32 -9.44
N LYS A 4 11.94 24.53 -9.03
CA LYS A 4 13.06 24.71 -8.09
C LYS A 4 12.67 24.90 -6.62
N ASP A 5 11.47 25.40 -6.33
CA ASP A 5 11.04 25.71 -4.96
C ASP A 5 9.98 24.73 -4.39
N LEU A 6 9.41 23.84 -5.20
CA LEU A 6 8.31 22.98 -4.72
C LEU A 6 8.77 21.81 -3.84
N PHE A 7 10.04 21.43 -3.95
CA PHE A 7 10.54 20.16 -3.42
C PHE A 7 11.99 20.28 -2.94
N GLU A 8 12.21 20.83 -1.75
CA GLU A 8 13.53 20.78 -1.11
C GLU A 8 13.99 19.33 -0.81
N LYS A 9 13.08 18.36 -0.81
CA LYS A 9 13.36 16.95 -0.47
C LYS A 9 13.02 15.91 -1.55
N LEU A 10 11.92 16.08 -2.32
CA LEU A 10 11.44 15.06 -3.28
C LEU A 10 11.10 15.69 -4.64
N ASN A 11 12.05 15.87 -5.55
CA ASN A 11 11.77 16.57 -6.81
C ASN A 11 10.74 15.84 -7.72
N VAL A 12 10.23 16.55 -8.74
CA VAL A 12 9.27 16.01 -9.72
C VAL A 12 9.79 14.74 -10.39
N ASP A 13 11.11 14.63 -10.59
CA ASP A 13 11.73 13.47 -11.22
C ASP A 13 11.64 12.22 -10.32
N HIS A 14 11.82 12.36 -9.01
CA HIS A 14 11.61 11.26 -8.04
C HIS A 14 10.15 10.79 -8.06
N VAL A 15 9.19 11.71 -8.12
CA VAL A 15 7.78 11.35 -8.25
C VAL A 15 7.53 10.62 -9.56
N ARG A 16 8.12 11.09 -10.68
CA ARG A 16 7.99 10.45 -11.99
C ARG A 16 8.58 9.04 -11.99
N GLN A 17 9.74 8.85 -11.37
CA GLN A 17 10.37 7.53 -11.19
C GLN A 17 9.49 6.61 -10.35
N LEU A 18 8.95 7.08 -9.21
CA LEU A 18 8.02 6.29 -8.40
C LEU A 18 6.77 5.87 -9.20
N MET A 19 6.20 6.79 -9.99
CA MET A 19 5.06 6.47 -10.86
C MET A 19 5.41 5.46 -11.95
N ALA A 20 6.68 5.40 -12.38
CA ALA A 20 7.17 4.44 -13.36
C ALA A 20 7.25 3.01 -12.80
N TYR A 21 7.38 2.84 -11.48
CA TYR A 21 7.30 1.53 -10.82
C TYR A 21 5.87 1.02 -10.65
N LEU A 22 4.84 1.86 -10.82
CA LEU A 22 3.45 1.44 -10.61
C LEU A 22 3.02 0.22 -11.46
N PRO A 23 3.35 0.13 -12.77
CA PRO A 23 3.03 -1.05 -13.55
C PRO A 23 3.67 -2.34 -13.00
N LEU A 24 4.90 -2.25 -12.44
CA LEU A 24 5.57 -3.38 -11.80
C LEU A 24 4.81 -3.80 -10.53
N LEU A 25 4.39 -2.84 -9.70
CA LEU A 25 3.56 -3.13 -8.53
C LEU A 25 2.22 -3.80 -8.90
N GLU A 26 1.58 -3.36 -9.99
CA GLU A 26 0.35 -3.97 -10.48
C GLU A 26 0.56 -5.40 -11.02
N GLN A 27 1.77 -5.72 -11.48
CA GLN A 27 2.16 -7.05 -11.97
C GLN A 27 2.70 -7.97 -10.87
N ALA A 28 3.19 -7.41 -9.76
CA ALA A 28 3.80 -8.17 -8.68
C ALA A 28 2.87 -9.26 -8.13
N ARG A 29 1.61 -8.92 -7.81
CA ARG A 29 0.63 -9.90 -7.29
C ARG A 29 0.36 -11.05 -8.26
N PRO A 30 -0.06 -10.81 -9.53
CA PRO A 30 -0.34 -11.90 -10.46
C PRO A 30 0.90 -12.71 -10.84
N GLU A 31 2.08 -12.09 -10.92
CA GLU A 31 3.33 -12.81 -11.19
C GLU A 31 3.72 -13.71 -10.03
N LEU A 32 3.65 -13.21 -8.79
CA LEU A 32 3.93 -14.01 -7.61
C LEU A 32 2.94 -15.18 -7.49
N ALA A 33 1.65 -14.95 -7.75
CA ALA A 33 0.64 -16.00 -7.79
C ALA A 33 0.95 -17.06 -8.86
N LYS A 34 1.39 -16.63 -10.05
CA LYS A 34 1.81 -17.55 -11.14
C LYS A 34 3.05 -18.37 -10.74
N LEU A 35 4.03 -17.75 -10.09
CA LEU A 35 5.24 -18.41 -9.61
C LEU A 35 4.92 -19.47 -8.54
N MET A 36 4.03 -19.16 -7.60
CA MET A 36 3.57 -20.13 -6.60
C MET A 36 2.79 -21.28 -7.24
N ALA A 37 1.86 -20.98 -8.14
CA ALA A 37 1.08 -22.01 -8.84
C ALA A 37 1.96 -22.97 -9.67
N ALA A 38 3.08 -22.46 -10.21
CA ALA A 38 4.03 -23.27 -10.97
C ALA A 38 4.90 -24.20 -10.09
N LYS A 39 4.94 -24.01 -8.77
CA LYS A 39 5.81 -24.76 -7.83
C LYS A 39 5.02 -25.22 -6.58
N PRO A 40 3.95 -26.02 -6.75
CA PRO A 40 3.01 -26.34 -5.68
C PRO A 40 3.65 -27.01 -4.46
N GLU A 41 4.66 -27.86 -4.65
CA GLU A 41 5.37 -28.50 -3.52
C GLU A 41 6.17 -27.50 -2.68
N LYS A 42 6.82 -26.51 -3.32
CA LYS A 42 7.53 -25.44 -2.61
C LYS A 42 6.55 -24.49 -1.93
N THR A 43 5.42 -24.25 -2.58
CA THR A 43 4.32 -23.46 -2.03
C THR A 43 3.63 -24.16 -0.86
N ALA A 44 3.50 -25.48 -0.86
CA ALA A 44 2.95 -26.23 0.27
C ALA A 44 3.83 -26.07 1.52
N LYS A 45 5.16 -26.24 1.37
CA LYS A 45 6.12 -26.00 2.45
C LYS A 45 6.07 -24.59 3.01
N PHE A 46 5.81 -23.60 2.16
CA PHE A 46 5.62 -22.21 2.59
C PHE A 46 4.45 -22.07 3.58
N PHE A 47 3.34 -22.79 3.35
CA PHE A 47 2.16 -22.75 4.22
C PHE A 47 2.26 -23.65 5.47
N GLU A 48 3.22 -24.59 5.54
CA GLU A 48 3.46 -25.44 6.71
C GLU A 48 3.99 -24.66 7.93
N SER A 49 4.56 -23.48 7.70
CA SER A 49 5.13 -22.60 8.73
C SER A 49 4.11 -21.97 9.68
N GLY A 50 2.82 -22.04 9.36
CA GLY A 50 1.77 -21.33 10.09
C GLY A 50 1.76 -19.81 9.88
N LEU A 51 2.52 -19.30 8.89
CA LEU A 51 2.59 -17.87 8.61
C LEU A 51 1.25 -17.33 8.11
N ALA A 52 0.62 -16.48 8.91
CA ALA A 52 -0.55 -15.70 8.54
C ALA A 52 -0.18 -14.21 8.51
N TRP A 53 0.08 -13.66 7.32
CA TRP A 53 0.51 -12.27 7.16
C TRP A 53 -0.60 -11.25 7.41
N GLY A 54 -1.85 -11.68 7.64
CA GLY A 54 -2.96 -10.76 7.92
C GLY A 54 -2.71 -9.89 9.16
N GLY A 55 -1.94 -10.38 10.15
CA GLY A 55 -1.52 -9.58 11.30
C GLY A 55 -0.60 -8.40 10.96
N LEU A 56 0.14 -8.48 9.85
CA LEU A 56 1.00 -7.38 9.39
C LEU A 56 0.17 -6.17 8.93
N TYR A 57 -1.11 -6.34 8.61
CA TYR A 57 -1.97 -5.24 8.17
C TYR A 57 -2.36 -4.27 9.29
N ASP A 58 -2.23 -4.67 10.56
CA ASP A 58 -2.46 -3.76 11.70
C ASP A 58 -1.27 -2.79 11.92
N LEU A 59 -0.10 -3.08 11.35
CA LEU A 59 1.08 -2.22 11.42
C LEU A 59 0.89 -0.95 10.60
N THR A 60 1.37 0.20 11.10
CA THR A 60 1.48 1.40 10.28
C THR A 60 2.35 1.16 9.06
N ILE A 61 2.17 1.94 7.98
CA ILE A 61 3.02 1.78 6.78
C ILE A 61 4.52 1.87 7.10
N VAL A 62 4.91 2.71 8.06
CA VAL A 62 6.31 2.83 8.50
C VAL A 62 6.77 1.55 9.20
N GLU A 63 6.00 1.05 10.17
CA GLU A 63 6.32 -0.22 10.85
C GLU A 63 6.35 -1.40 9.87
N HIS A 64 5.43 -1.44 8.91
CA HIS A 64 5.35 -2.48 7.89
C HIS A 64 6.58 -2.46 6.98
N LEU A 65 7.03 -1.27 6.56
CA LEU A 65 8.26 -1.10 5.79
C LEU A 65 9.51 -1.43 6.61
N THR A 66 9.53 -1.11 7.92
CA THR A 66 10.63 -1.51 8.81
C THR A 66 10.75 -3.02 8.89
N VAL A 67 9.64 -3.74 9.11
CA VAL A 67 9.62 -5.21 9.13
C VAL A 67 10.08 -5.78 7.79
N PHE A 68 9.63 -5.20 6.67
CA PHE A 68 10.11 -5.60 5.35
C PHE A 68 11.61 -5.41 5.20
N SER A 69 12.14 -4.27 5.62
CA SER A 69 13.55 -3.93 5.45
C SER A 69 14.45 -4.88 6.22
N ASP A 70 14.03 -5.25 7.43
CA ASP A 70 14.73 -6.22 8.28
C ASP A 70 14.74 -7.63 7.65
N ILE A 71 13.57 -8.10 7.23
CA ILE A 71 13.42 -9.41 6.57
C ILE A 71 14.14 -9.46 5.22
N ALA A 72 14.16 -8.35 4.48
CA ALA A 72 14.82 -8.24 3.19
C ALA A 72 16.34 -8.01 3.31
N GLY A 73 16.86 -7.73 4.51
CA GLY A 73 18.28 -7.44 4.73
C GLY A 73 18.71 -6.05 4.24
N LEU A 74 17.77 -5.11 4.15
CA LEU A 74 18.00 -3.76 3.61
C LEU A 74 18.45 -2.74 4.66
N ASN A 75 18.58 -3.14 5.93
CA ASN A 75 18.86 -2.21 7.03
C ASN A 75 20.13 -1.38 6.80
N ASP A 76 21.24 -2.01 6.42
CA ASP A 76 22.52 -1.31 6.18
C ASP A 76 22.42 -0.35 5.00
N PHE A 77 21.75 -0.78 3.92
CA PHE A 77 21.47 0.08 2.77
C PHE A 77 20.64 1.30 3.18
N LEU A 78 19.57 1.11 3.96
CA LEU A 78 18.71 2.21 4.40
C LEU A 78 19.44 3.18 5.33
N VAL A 79 20.27 2.68 6.24
CA VAL A 79 21.11 3.53 7.11
C VAL A 79 22.09 4.34 6.26
N HIS A 80 22.71 3.71 5.26
CA HIS A 80 23.61 4.39 4.34
C HIS A 80 22.89 5.46 3.51
N ALA A 81 21.76 5.10 2.90
CA ALA A 81 20.93 6.02 2.11
C ALA A 81 20.45 7.20 2.95
N ALA A 82 19.98 6.95 4.18
CA ALA A 82 19.53 8.01 5.09
C ALA A 82 20.65 8.98 5.51
N ALA A 83 21.90 8.53 5.53
CA ALA A 83 23.06 9.36 5.82
C ALA A 83 23.61 10.11 4.58
N SER A 84 23.10 9.80 3.39
CA SER A 84 23.52 10.45 2.13
C SER A 84 23.03 11.91 2.05
N PRO A 85 23.75 12.81 1.35
CA PRO A 85 23.24 14.13 1.00
C PRO A 85 21.94 14.10 0.17
N ASP A 86 21.68 13.02 -0.55
CA ASP A 86 20.44 12.79 -1.31
C ASP A 86 19.88 11.38 -1.02
N PRO A 87 19.13 11.20 0.09
CA PRO A 87 18.59 9.90 0.46
C PRO A 87 17.62 9.32 -0.56
N HIS A 88 16.85 10.17 -1.25
CA HIS A 88 15.91 9.69 -2.26
C HIS A 88 16.64 9.18 -3.50
N GLY A 89 17.68 9.89 -3.95
CA GLY A 89 18.53 9.45 -5.04
C GLY A 89 19.23 8.12 -4.74
N GLU A 90 19.71 7.90 -3.51
CA GLU A 90 20.27 6.60 -3.11
C GLU A 90 19.21 5.49 -3.11
N MET A 91 18.01 5.76 -2.58
CA MET A 91 16.91 4.78 -2.60
C MET A 91 16.53 4.32 -4.02
N MET A 92 16.70 5.17 -5.04
CA MET A 92 16.40 4.82 -6.44
C MET A 92 17.42 3.86 -7.05
N LYS A 93 18.56 3.61 -6.38
CA LYS A 93 19.58 2.63 -6.79
C LYS A 93 19.38 1.27 -6.14
N LEU A 94 18.28 1.06 -5.42
CA LEU A 94 18.00 -0.19 -4.71
C LEU A 94 18.05 -1.41 -5.63
N ASP A 95 17.60 -1.27 -6.88
CA ASP A 95 17.60 -2.35 -7.88
C ASP A 95 19.03 -2.82 -8.25
N ASP A 96 20.03 -1.96 -8.07
CA ASP A 96 21.44 -2.27 -8.31
C ASP A 96 22.13 -2.86 -7.06
N HIS A 97 21.44 -2.97 -5.93
CA HIS A 97 22.03 -3.43 -4.68
C HIS A 97 22.28 -4.95 -4.70
N PRO A 98 23.49 -5.44 -4.34
CA PRO A 98 23.81 -6.86 -4.37
C PRO A 98 22.87 -7.75 -3.53
N ASP A 99 22.44 -7.26 -2.37
CA ASP A 99 21.53 -7.99 -1.48
C ASP A 99 20.12 -8.17 -2.08
N PHE A 100 19.77 -7.37 -3.10
CA PHE A 100 18.55 -7.57 -3.86
C PHE A 100 18.65 -8.72 -4.89
N GLN A 101 19.88 -9.11 -5.25
CA GLN A 101 20.15 -10.16 -6.23
C GLN A 101 20.30 -11.55 -5.60
N GLU A 102 20.87 -11.62 -4.39
CA GLU A 102 21.07 -12.87 -3.63
C GLU A 102 20.61 -12.75 -2.18
N TRP A 103 19.32 -12.94 -1.93
CA TRP A 103 18.77 -12.91 -0.57
C TRP A 103 19.31 -14.06 0.30
N ASN A 104 19.89 -13.72 1.46
CA ASN A 104 20.66 -14.61 2.32
C ASN A 104 20.01 -14.89 3.69
N GLY A 105 18.70 -14.65 3.83
CA GLY A 105 17.98 -14.82 5.09
C GLY A 105 17.72 -13.51 5.85
N GLY A 106 17.83 -12.36 5.18
CA GLY A 106 17.60 -11.03 5.77
C GLY A 106 18.70 -10.64 6.76
N THR A 107 18.40 -9.69 7.64
CA THR A 107 19.37 -9.22 8.64
C THR A 107 19.85 -10.37 9.52
N ASP A 108 21.17 -10.53 9.58
CA ASP A 108 21.88 -11.60 10.29
C ASP A 108 21.47 -13.04 9.91
N GLY A 109 20.81 -13.24 8.76
CA GLY A 109 20.38 -14.56 8.29
C GLY A 109 19.28 -15.20 9.16
N GLN A 110 18.50 -14.41 9.90
CA GLN A 110 17.53 -14.90 10.88
C GLN A 110 16.18 -15.33 10.26
N TYR A 111 15.94 -15.01 9.00
CA TYR A 111 14.65 -15.21 8.36
C TYR A 111 14.66 -16.34 7.35
N GLU A 112 13.59 -17.13 7.38
CA GLU A 112 13.25 -18.08 6.32
C GLU A 112 12.48 -17.41 5.17
N ILE A 113 12.56 -17.99 3.97
CA ILE A 113 11.96 -17.42 2.74
C ILE A 113 10.46 -17.13 2.88
N GLN A 114 9.77 -17.86 3.75
CA GLN A 114 8.36 -17.61 4.01
C GLN A 114 8.10 -16.25 4.65
N HIS A 115 8.97 -15.77 5.55
CA HIS A 115 8.82 -14.45 6.14
C HIS A 115 8.88 -13.37 5.06
N LEU A 116 9.86 -13.48 4.14
CA LEU A 116 10.00 -12.57 3.01
C LEU A 116 8.76 -12.55 2.12
N LEU A 117 8.27 -13.73 1.74
CA LEU A 117 7.08 -13.85 0.92
C LEU A 117 5.83 -13.31 1.62
N GLY A 118 5.63 -13.58 2.91
CA GLY A 118 4.48 -13.06 3.66
C GLY A 118 4.49 -11.54 3.81
N VAL A 119 5.67 -10.95 4.08
CA VAL A 119 5.79 -9.49 4.14
C VAL A 119 5.61 -8.84 2.77
N LEU A 120 6.11 -9.46 1.69
CA LEU A 120 5.86 -8.99 0.32
C LEU A 120 4.37 -9.04 -0.05
N TYR A 121 3.68 -10.15 0.24
CA TYR A 121 2.25 -10.28 -0.01
C TYR A 121 1.43 -9.23 0.73
N SER A 122 1.78 -9.00 2.00
CA SER A 122 1.11 -7.98 2.80
C SER A 122 1.40 -6.57 2.28
N LEU A 123 2.64 -6.22 1.94
CA LEU A 123 2.95 -4.91 1.35
C LEU A 123 2.22 -4.66 0.02
N ILE A 124 2.18 -5.66 -0.86
CA ILE A 124 1.41 -5.58 -2.11
C ILE A 124 -0.07 -5.33 -1.80
N GLY A 125 -0.66 -6.00 -0.79
CA GLY A 125 -2.02 -5.73 -0.32
C GLY A 125 -2.21 -4.32 0.20
N THR A 126 -1.26 -3.82 0.98
CA THR A 126 -1.30 -2.45 1.51
C THR A 126 -1.30 -1.41 0.39
N LEU A 127 -0.47 -1.62 -0.66
CA LEU A 127 -0.43 -0.76 -1.84
C LEU A 127 -1.67 -0.90 -2.73
N ASP A 128 -2.19 -2.12 -2.90
CA ASP A 128 -3.46 -2.37 -3.59
C ASP A 128 -4.61 -1.62 -2.91
N SER A 129 -4.67 -1.65 -1.58
CA SER A 129 -5.64 -0.88 -0.81
C SER A 129 -5.50 0.62 -1.06
N LEU A 130 -4.28 1.14 -1.09
CA LEU A 130 -4.03 2.55 -1.39
C LEU A 130 -4.57 2.90 -2.77
N MET A 131 -4.27 2.09 -3.78
CA MET A 131 -4.73 2.29 -5.16
C MET A 131 -6.26 2.16 -5.30
N LEU A 132 -6.90 1.26 -4.55
CA LEU A 132 -8.33 1.00 -4.63
C LEU A 132 -9.15 2.00 -3.81
N TYR A 133 -8.72 2.37 -2.61
CA TYR A 133 -9.52 3.13 -1.65
C TYR A 133 -8.92 4.49 -1.28
N GLY A 134 -7.64 4.72 -1.56
CA GLY A 134 -6.89 5.91 -1.11
C GLY A 134 -6.42 5.80 0.35
N PHE A 135 -6.35 4.57 0.87
CA PHE A 135 -5.95 4.28 2.24
C PHE A 135 -5.08 3.02 2.25
N TYR A 136 -4.01 3.04 3.05
CA TYR A 136 -3.31 1.82 3.42
C TYR A 136 -4.25 0.87 4.17
N LEU A 137 -3.91 -0.43 4.19
CA LEU A 137 -4.75 -1.42 4.88
C LEU A 137 -4.90 -1.11 6.36
N ASN A 138 -3.81 -0.69 7.01
CA ASN A 138 -3.82 -0.30 8.42
C ASN A 138 -4.75 0.90 8.70
N GLU A 139 -4.89 1.84 7.75
CA GLU A 139 -5.82 2.97 7.90
C GLU A 139 -7.28 2.53 7.78
N LEU A 140 -7.58 1.53 6.94
CA LEU A 140 -8.92 0.93 6.87
C LEU A 140 -9.24 0.14 8.14
N LEU A 141 -8.28 -0.64 8.66
CA LEU A 141 -8.44 -1.36 9.91
C LEU A 141 -8.57 -0.40 11.11
N ALA A 142 -7.77 0.67 11.18
CA ALA A 142 -7.92 1.70 12.20
C ALA A 142 -9.31 2.32 12.19
N LYS A 143 -9.87 2.63 11.01
CA LYS A 143 -11.26 3.10 10.90
C LYS A 143 -12.27 2.09 11.45
N ALA A 144 -12.10 0.81 11.15
CA ALA A 144 -12.97 -0.24 11.67
C ALA A 144 -12.87 -0.37 13.21
N ARG A 145 -11.65 -0.30 13.74
CA ARG A 145 -11.36 -0.41 15.18
C ARG A 145 -11.87 0.81 15.96
N ASP A 146 -11.53 2.00 15.50
CA ASP A 146 -11.65 3.23 16.28
C ASP A 146 -13.02 3.90 16.07
N ASN A 147 -13.63 3.72 14.89
CA ASN A 147 -14.94 4.32 14.55
C ASN A 147 -16.06 3.29 14.37
N SER A 148 -15.79 1.99 14.59
CA SER A 148 -16.73 0.89 14.29
C SER A 148 -17.25 0.92 12.84
N ASP A 149 -16.41 1.34 11.89
CA ASP A 149 -16.71 1.37 10.46
C ASP A 149 -16.54 -0.02 9.83
N ASP A 150 -17.60 -0.82 9.84
CA ASP A 150 -17.62 -2.16 9.26
C ASP A 150 -17.35 -2.14 7.74
N GLU A 151 -17.73 -1.07 7.03
CA GLU A 151 -17.47 -0.97 5.59
C GLU A 151 -15.97 -0.76 5.32
N ALA A 152 -15.23 -0.06 6.18
CA ALA A 152 -13.78 0.00 6.12
C ALA A 152 -13.15 -1.40 6.30
N LEU A 153 -13.63 -2.19 7.26
CA LEU A 153 -13.19 -3.57 7.45
C LEU A 153 -13.48 -4.44 6.22
N PHE A 154 -14.69 -4.37 5.66
CA PHE A 154 -15.03 -5.13 4.47
C PHE A 154 -14.22 -4.69 3.26
N ASN A 155 -13.87 -3.41 3.14
CA ASN A 155 -12.98 -2.93 2.10
C ASN A 155 -11.57 -3.52 2.22
N ALA A 156 -11.02 -3.60 3.44
CA ALA A 156 -9.74 -4.28 3.68
C ALA A 156 -9.79 -5.77 3.27
N ILE A 157 -10.84 -6.49 3.70
CA ILE A 157 -11.03 -7.93 3.36
C ILE A 157 -11.25 -8.14 1.86
N ARG A 158 -11.86 -7.19 1.15
CA ARG A 158 -11.99 -7.25 -0.32
C ARG A 158 -10.67 -7.08 -1.05
N VAL A 159 -9.69 -6.39 -0.45
CA VAL A 159 -8.32 -6.29 -1.01
C VAL A 159 -7.62 -7.63 -0.84
N ASP A 160 -7.62 -8.13 0.39
CA ASP A 160 -7.00 -9.40 0.73
C ASP A 160 -7.87 -10.14 1.77
N PRO A 161 -8.46 -11.30 1.43
CA PRO A 161 -9.26 -12.07 2.36
C PRO A 161 -8.51 -12.47 3.64
N LEU A 162 -7.18 -12.54 3.64
CA LEU A 162 -6.41 -12.83 4.86
C LEU A 162 -6.42 -11.68 5.87
N ALA A 163 -6.91 -10.49 5.51
CA ALA A 163 -7.16 -9.43 6.48
C ALA A 163 -8.13 -9.85 7.60
N ILE A 164 -8.92 -10.92 7.42
CA ILE A 164 -9.74 -11.51 8.48
C ILE A 164 -8.91 -12.02 9.68
N THR A 165 -7.63 -12.32 9.48
CA THR A 165 -6.73 -12.79 10.54
C THR A 165 -5.98 -11.66 11.23
N SER A 166 -6.25 -10.40 10.87
CA SER A 166 -5.80 -9.24 11.64
C SER A 166 -6.49 -9.21 13.00
N ASP A 167 -5.83 -8.66 14.02
CA ASP A 167 -6.40 -8.58 15.37
C ASP A 167 -7.67 -7.74 15.37
N THR A 168 -7.67 -6.66 14.58
CA THR A 168 -8.84 -5.80 14.39
C THR A 168 -10.04 -6.58 13.83
N ALA A 169 -9.83 -7.35 12.76
CA ALA A 169 -10.90 -8.14 12.15
C ALA A 169 -11.37 -9.27 13.07
N ALA A 170 -10.44 -10.00 13.69
CA ALA A 170 -10.72 -11.10 14.59
C ALA A 170 -11.59 -10.64 15.77
N HIS A 171 -11.25 -9.52 16.40
CA HIS A 171 -12.06 -8.93 17.48
C HIS A 171 -13.46 -8.54 17.01
N ARG A 172 -13.59 -7.91 15.82
CA ARG A 172 -14.91 -7.53 15.29
C ARG A 172 -15.78 -8.75 14.97
N ILE A 173 -15.18 -9.81 14.43
CA ILE A 173 -15.85 -11.09 14.14
C ILE A 173 -16.32 -11.75 15.44
N ALA A 174 -15.45 -11.83 16.46
CA ALA A 174 -15.81 -12.38 17.77
C ALA A 174 -17.01 -11.64 18.39
N ARG A 175 -17.01 -10.30 18.32
CA ARG A 175 -18.15 -9.47 18.77
C ARG A 175 -19.44 -9.79 18.01
N ALA A 176 -19.38 -9.85 16.67
CA ALA A 176 -20.53 -10.19 15.83
C ALA A 176 -21.09 -11.58 16.15
N SER A 177 -20.21 -12.54 16.43
CA SER A 177 -20.59 -13.91 16.79
C SER A 177 -21.38 -13.94 18.09
N VAL A 178 -20.91 -13.25 19.13
CA VAL A 178 -21.61 -13.18 20.43
C VAL A 178 -22.98 -12.50 20.28
N GLN A 179 -23.09 -11.52 19.38
CA GLN A 179 -24.31 -10.76 19.16
C GLN A 179 -25.28 -11.40 18.15
N ALA A 180 -24.92 -12.55 17.56
CA ALA A 180 -25.66 -13.17 16.46
C ALA A 180 -25.98 -12.19 15.31
N ASP A 181 -25.01 -11.34 14.94
CA ASP A 181 -25.15 -10.29 13.93
C ASP A 181 -25.17 -10.89 12.50
N ALA A 182 -26.34 -11.35 12.08
CA ALA A 182 -26.53 -12.01 10.79
C ALA A 182 -26.23 -11.07 9.59
N LEU A 183 -26.45 -9.77 9.74
CA LEU A 183 -26.17 -8.79 8.69
C LEU A 183 -24.65 -8.67 8.46
N PHE A 184 -23.87 -8.57 9.54
CA PHE A 184 -22.42 -8.55 9.46
C PHE A 184 -21.86 -9.79 8.76
N PHE A 185 -22.30 -11.00 9.13
CA PHE A 185 -21.80 -12.23 8.50
C PHE A 185 -22.15 -12.33 7.01
N SER A 186 -23.34 -11.85 6.61
CA SER A 186 -23.70 -11.76 5.19
C SER A 186 -22.76 -10.81 4.43
N GLN A 187 -22.46 -9.65 5.00
CA GLN A 187 -21.54 -8.68 4.39
C GLN A 187 -20.09 -9.19 4.38
N LEU A 188 -19.63 -9.85 5.45
CA LEU A 188 -18.33 -10.50 5.52
C LEU A 188 -18.17 -11.56 4.43
N GLN A 189 -19.17 -12.43 4.25
CA GLN A 189 -19.16 -13.44 3.19
C GLN A 189 -19.04 -12.80 1.81
N ASN A 190 -19.69 -11.65 1.60
CA ASN A 190 -19.58 -10.90 0.33
C ASN A 190 -18.21 -10.23 0.16
N ALA A 191 -17.60 -9.77 1.24
CA ALA A 191 -16.26 -9.20 1.23
C ALA A 191 -15.20 -10.24 0.85
N ILE A 192 -15.24 -11.43 1.45
CA ILE A 192 -14.31 -12.55 1.20
C ILE A 192 -14.34 -13.00 -0.27
N LYS A 193 -15.49 -12.89 -0.95
CA LYS A 193 -15.61 -13.20 -2.39
C LYS A 193 -14.83 -12.23 -3.29
N GLY A 194 -14.16 -11.21 -2.74
CA GLY A 194 -13.21 -10.36 -3.46
C GLY A 194 -13.83 -9.48 -4.54
N LYS A 195 -15.16 -9.27 -4.50
CA LYS A 195 -15.84 -8.35 -5.42
C LYS A 195 -15.58 -6.90 -5.00
N SER A 196 -14.32 -6.45 -5.10
CA SER A 196 -14.07 -5.02 -5.25
C SER A 196 -14.82 -4.61 -6.51
N GLY A 197 -15.76 -3.66 -6.39
CA GLY A 197 -16.56 -3.23 -7.54
C GLY A 197 -15.67 -2.73 -8.68
N LYS A 198 -16.28 -2.21 -9.75
CA LYS A 198 -15.56 -1.35 -10.71
C LYS A 198 -15.17 -0.01 -10.06
N GLN A 199 -14.53 -0.06 -8.89
CA GLN A 199 -13.78 1.03 -8.27
C GLN A 199 -12.98 1.70 -9.37
N ALA A 200 -12.93 3.02 -9.37
CA ALA A 200 -12.33 3.85 -10.40
C ALA A 200 -10.85 3.50 -10.61
N ARG A 201 -10.57 2.42 -11.36
CA ARG A 201 -9.22 1.92 -11.65
C ARG A 201 -8.39 2.96 -12.38
N TYR A 202 -9.04 3.84 -13.13
CA TYR A 202 -8.41 4.99 -13.77
C TYR A 202 -7.83 6.03 -12.78
N LEU A 203 -8.20 5.96 -11.49
CA LEU A 203 -7.71 6.87 -10.44
C LEU A 203 -6.57 6.31 -9.59
N LYS A 204 -6.02 5.13 -9.90
CA LYS A 204 -4.97 4.52 -9.09
C LYS A 204 -3.73 5.42 -8.96
N LYS A 205 -3.20 5.89 -10.10
CA LYS A 205 -2.07 6.83 -10.16
C LYS A 205 -2.35 8.10 -9.37
N PHE A 206 -3.53 8.68 -9.56
CA PHE A 206 -3.96 9.86 -8.83
C PHE A 206 -3.97 9.64 -7.30
N LYS A 207 -4.51 8.52 -6.80
CA LYS A 207 -4.55 8.24 -5.35
C LYS A 207 -3.15 8.08 -4.76
N LEU A 208 -2.25 7.35 -5.46
CA LEU A 208 -0.87 7.21 -5.05
C LEU A 208 -0.17 8.58 -4.99
N PHE A 209 -0.33 9.38 -6.04
CA PHE A 209 0.19 10.74 -6.09
C PHE A 209 -0.31 11.61 -4.93
N MET A 210 -1.61 11.61 -4.66
CA MET A 210 -2.18 12.38 -3.55
C MET A 210 -1.70 11.90 -2.17
N GLN A 211 -1.46 10.59 -2.01
CA GLN A 211 -0.90 10.02 -0.79
C GLN A 211 0.56 10.44 -0.59
N LEU A 212 1.36 10.41 -1.66
CA LEU A 212 2.74 10.89 -1.62
C LEU A 212 2.78 12.37 -1.21
N LEU A 213 1.91 13.21 -1.77
CA LEU A 213 1.80 14.62 -1.37
C LEU A 213 1.41 14.77 0.11
N LEU A 214 0.56 13.89 0.64
CA LEU A 214 0.20 13.91 2.06
C LEU A 214 1.42 13.59 2.94
N GLU A 215 2.16 12.54 2.62
CA GLU A 215 3.33 12.09 3.39
C GLU A 215 4.47 13.12 3.36
N GLN A 216 4.59 13.86 2.25
CA GLN A 216 5.56 14.95 2.13
C GLN A 216 5.07 16.28 2.75
N GLY A 217 3.87 16.31 3.35
CA GLY A 217 3.30 17.54 3.90
C GLY A 217 2.87 18.58 2.85
N LEU A 218 2.77 18.18 1.58
CA LEU A 218 2.45 19.03 0.43
C LEU A 218 0.96 19.02 0.07
N LEU A 219 0.14 18.22 0.75
CA LEU A 219 -1.30 18.15 0.47
C LEU A 219 -2.02 19.49 0.69
N GLY A 220 -1.46 20.40 1.50
CA GLY A 220 -2.03 21.72 1.79
C GLY A 220 -1.90 22.78 0.67
N ARG A 221 -1.16 22.49 -0.41
CA ARG A 221 -0.92 23.43 -1.52
C ARG A 221 -2.20 23.86 -2.25
N PRO A 222 -2.23 25.00 -2.94
CA PRO A 222 -3.38 25.41 -3.75
C PRO A 222 -3.81 24.35 -4.79
N ASN A 223 -5.13 24.20 -5.01
CA ASN A 223 -5.64 23.18 -5.92
C ASN A 223 -5.12 23.32 -7.36
N PHE A 224 -4.88 24.54 -7.84
CA PHE A 224 -4.38 24.77 -9.20
C PHE A 224 -2.96 24.23 -9.38
N GLU A 225 -2.12 24.28 -8.34
CA GLU A 225 -0.76 23.72 -8.36
C GLU A 225 -0.82 22.19 -8.38
N LEU A 226 -1.61 21.61 -7.48
CA LEU A 226 -1.77 20.14 -7.41
C LEU A 226 -2.36 19.57 -8.71
N ARG A 227 -3.28 20.29 -9.33
CA ARG A 227 -3.85 19.94 -10.62
C ARG A 227 -2.79 19.97 -11.73
N ALA A 228 -2.04 21.07 -11.83
CA ALA A 228 -1.00 21.21 -12.84
C ALA A 228 0.01 20.06 -12.73
N LEU A 229 0.45 19.76 -11.50
CA LEU A 229 1.38 18.66 -11.23
C LEU A 229 0.76 17.28 -11.56
N ALA A 230 -0.52 17.06 -11.24
CA ALA A 230 -1.20 15.80 -11.54
C ALA A 230 -1.25 15.51 -13.06
N LEU A 231 -1.48 16.54 -13.87
CA LEU A 231 -1.48 16.47 -15.33
C LEU A 231 -0.07 16.29 -15.89
N GLU A 232 0.90 17.07 -15.39
CA GLU A 232 2.31 16.99 -15.80
C GLU A 232 2.90 15.59 -15.57
N LEU A 233 2.57 14.97 -14.43
CA LEU A 233 3.03 13.63 -14.07
C LEU A 233 2.22 12.50 -14.74
N GLY A 234 1.18 12.83 -15.52
CA GLY A 234 0.31 11.84 -16.15
C GLY A 234 -0.44 10.96 -15.14
N THR A 235 -0.70 11.48 -13.94
CA THR A 235 -1.44 10.76 -12.88
C THR A 235 -2.95 10.83 -13.08
N TYR A 236 -3.40 11.72 -13.97
CA TYR A 236 -4.77 11.89 -14.42
C TYR A 236 -4.78 12.26 -15.91
N ALA A 237 -5.80 11.83 -16.65
CA ALA A 237 -5.91 12.10 -18.09
C ALA A 237 -6.36 13.53 -18.38
N GLU A 238 -5.75 14.18 -19.36
CA GLU A 238 -6.19 15.48 -19.83
C GLU A 238 -7.46 15.33 -20.70
N ASP A 239 -8.57 15.90 -20.22
CA ASP A 239 -9.85 15.94 -20.93
C ASP A 239 -10.54 17.28 -20.66
N ALA A 240 -11.58 17.61 -21.43
CA ALA A 240 -12.30 18.89 -21.34
C ALA A 240 -12.89 19.20 -19.96
N ASN A 241 -13.05 18.19 -19.10
CA ASN A 241 -13.56 18.30 -17.74
C ASN A 241 -12.50 18.04 -16.66
N ALA A 242 -11.24 17.81 -17.03
CA ALA A 242 -10.18 17.41 -16.11
C ALA A 242 -10.01 18.40 -14.96
N GLU A 243 -10.09 19.70 -15.24
CA GLU A 243 -10.00 20.74 -14.21
C GLU A 243 -11.08 20.63 -13.13
N LYS A 244 -12.35 20.53 -13.54
CA LYS A 244 -13.48 20.40 -12.60
C LYS A 244 -13.40 19.08 -11.83
N ASN A 245 -13.06 17.99 -12.52
CA ASN A 245 -12.96 16.66 -11.94
C ASN A 245 -11.82 16.57 -10.91
N LEU A 246 -10.63 17.09 -11.25
CA LEU A 246 -9.47 17.10 -10.35
C LEU A 246 -9.72 17.94 -9.10
N ASN A 247 -10.36 19.11 -9.23
CA ASN A 247 -10.73 19.92 -8.07
C ASN A 247 -11.64 19.15 -7.09
N GLU A 248 -12.65 18.46 -7.62
CA GLU A 248 -13.53 17.62 -6.81
C GLU A 248 -12.81 16.43 -6.19
N LEU A 249 -11.90 15.79 -6.93
CA LEU A 249 -11.11 14.66 -6.44
C LEU A 249 -10.15 15.08 -5.32
N ILE A 250 -9.42 16.18 -5.48
CA ILE A 250 -8.53 16.75 -4.46
C ILE A 250 -9.33 17.08 -3.19
N ARG A 251 -10.48 17.78 -3.35
CA ARG A 251 -11.36 18.13 -2.23
C ARG A 251 -11.85 16.89 -1.48
N LYS A 252 -12.30 15.86 -2.21
CA LYS A 252 -12.74 14.58 -1.62
C LYS A 252 -11.60 13.86 -0.91
N PHE A 253 -10.40 13.83 -1.49
CA PHE A 253 -9.23 13.19 -0.89
C PHE A 253 -8.84 13.88 0.42
N ARG A 254 -8.74 15.22 0.44
CA ARG A 254 -8.47 15.99 1.65
C ARG A 254 -9.48 15.68 2.75
N LYS A 255 -10.78 15.79 2.43
CA LYS A 255 -11.86 15.50 3.40
C LYS A 255 -11.73 14.09 3.98
N LYS A 256 -11.41 13.09 3.16
CA LYS A 256 -11.22 11.70 3.60
C LYS A 256 -10.06 11.53 4.58
N LYS A 257 -8.98 12.29 4.42
CA LYS A 257 -7.76 12.21 5.24
C LYS A 257 -7.82 13.10 6.49
N THR A 258 -8.55 14.21 6.47
CA THR A 258 -8.69 15.12 7.63
C THR A 258 -9.83 14.77 8.58
N THR A 259 -10.72 13.85 8.20
CA THR A 259 -11.76 13.32 9.12
C THR A 259 -11.26 12.05 9.83
N GLN A 260 -9.94 11.97 10.08
CA GLN A 260 -9.29 10.93 10.88
C GLN A 260 -9.11 11.45 12.30
#